data_AF-A0AAV6BNQ5-F1
#
_entry.id   AF-A0AAV6BNQ5-F1
#
_cell.length_a   1.000
_cell.length_b   1.000
_cell.length_c   1.000
_cell.angle_alpha   90.00
_cell.angle_beta   90.00
_cell.angle_gamma   90.00
#
_symmetry.space_group_name_H-M   'P 1'
#
loop_
_entity.id
_entity.type
_entity.pdbx_description
1 polymer ?
#
loop_
_entity_poly.entity_id
_entity_poly.type
_entity_poly.pdbx_seq_one_letter_code
_entity_poly.pdbx_strand_id
1 'polypeptide(L)'
;MSTTSVAEQWVDETARLTAPSRTEWCDGSKAEYDRLIDTMLRDGTLLPLNSRTYPNCYLHRSHPSDVARTEQLTFICTGRKDDAGPTNNWMAPAEAKRKAGEYLKGAMRGRTMYVIPYLMGPAGSSMSRTGIMVTDSAYVVASMHMMTRVGQVAIQAMRRDDDFIAGLHSLGDLSPDRRLILHFPEEKLIWSVGSGYGGNALLGKKCHALRLGSAQARQEGWLAEHMLIIGVEDPEGRVTYLAAAMPSASGKTNLSMVVSSLPGWRAWTVGDDIAWMHIDATGQLRAINPERGFFGVAPNTSPKTNPNATQMVRSNTIFTNVALTPAAEPWWEGLTPEPPAGLLDWQGRAWKPGTPAAHPNSRFTVLAQQCPSIAPNWEDPHGVPISGLIFGSRRSAVIPLVFEAFDWTHGVFLGSAMSTETTAAITGQVGVVRRDPMAMLPFCGYNMGDYFAHWLATGSRVARAPKIFRVNWFRRGTDGKFLWPGFGDNMRVLKWMVERIHGGARDVRETPIGFLPTPSALDTSGLELRPSRLEEALHVDGQEWLHALSDLDDFYGQFGSRVPEPIARKLTETRRGFGG
;
A
#
# COMPACT_ATOMS: atom_id res chain seq x y z
N MET A 1 -16.29 -13.07 40.50
CA MET A 1 -15.46 -11.88 40.25
C MET A 1 -14.99 -12.00 38.81
N SER A 2 -15.46 -11.14 37.90
CA SER A 2 -14.97 -11.16 36.52
C SER A 2 -13.53 -10.67 36.52
N THR A 3 -12.58 -11.52 36.18
CA THR A 3 -11.17 -11.14 36.00
C THR A 3 -11.09 -10.22 34.78
N THR A 4 -10.71 -8.95 34.97
CA THR A 4 -10.47 -7.98 33.89
C THR A 4 -9.44 -8.54 32.92
N SER A 5 -9.78 -8.61 31.63
CA SER A 5 -8.90 -9.12 30.58
C SER A 5 -7.67 -8.22 30.37
N VAL A 6 -6.60 -8.76 29.76
CA VAL A 6 -5.38 -7.98 29.42
C VAL A 6 -5.71 -6.77 28.53
N ALA A 7 -6.64 -6.95 27.59
CA ALA A 7 -7.14 -5.88 26.73
C ALA A 7 -7.81 -4.76 27.53
N GLU A 8 -8.73 -5.09 28.44
CA GLU A 8 -9.40 -4.10 29.30
C GLU A 8 -8.41 -3.38 30.21
N GLN A 9 -7.43 -4.09 30.79
CA GLN A 9 -6.37 -3.47 31.61
C GLN A 9 -5.56 -2.44 30.80
N TRP A 10 -5.17 -2.80 29.57
CA TRP A 10 -4.45 -1.89 28.68
C TRP A 10 -5.30 -0.66 28.28
N VAL A 11 -6.59 -0.85 28.03
CA VAL A 11 -7.54 0.25 27.76
C VAL A 11 -7.67 1.17 28.97
N ASP A 12 -7.79 0.63 30.19
CA ASP A 12 -7.88 1.40 31.43
C ASP A 12 -6.61 2.21 31.70
N GLU A 13 -5.43 1.62 31.50
CA GLU A 13 -4.15 2.33 31.57
C GLU A 13 -4.06 3.48 30.57
N THR A 14 -4.54 3.21 29.35
CA THR A 14 -4.56 4.20 28.28
C THR A 14 -5.53 5.34 28.60
N ALA A 15 -6.71 5.04 29.13
CA ALA A 15 -7.68 6.04 29.60
C ALA A 15 -7.09 6.90 30.74
N ARG A 16 -6.34 6.31 31.67
CA ARG A 16 -5.66 7.05 32.74
C ARG A 16 -4.63 8.04 32.18
N LEU A 17 -3.88 7.66 31.15
CA LEU A 17 -2.92 8.54 30.49
C LEU A 17 -3.63 9.68 29.74
N THR A 18 -4.64 9.36 28.93
CA THR A 18 -5.24 10.32 28.00
C THR A 18 -6.39 11.15 28.58
N ALA A 19 -6.96 10.71 29.70
CA ALA A 19 -8.05 11.34 30.44
C ALA A 19 -9.29 11.70 29.58
N PRO A 20 -9.93 10.72 28.90
CA PRO A 20 -11.14 10.96 28.12
C PRO A 20 -12.34 11.27 29.01
N SER A 21 -13.38 11.89 28.43
CA SER A 21 -14.64 12.12 29.16
C SER A 21 -15.48 10.85 29.32
N ARG A 22 -15.35 9.92 28.37
CA ARG A 22 -15.93 8.58 28.41
C ARG A 22 -15.16 7.62 27.51
N THR A 23 -15.30 6.33 27.77
CA THR A 23 -14.76 5.25 26.94
C THR A 23 -15.92 4.51 26.26
N GLU A 24 -15.84 4.27 24.96
CA GLU A 24 -16.86 3.60 24.15
C GLU A 24 -16.23 2.45 23.37
N TRP A 25 -16.69 1.21 23.61
CA TRP A 25 -16.21 0.04 22.87
C TRP A 25 -16.98 -0.13 21.58
N CYS A 26 -16.25 -0.18 20.48
CA CYS A 26 -16.81 -0.32 19.15
C CYS A 26 -17.28 -1.76 18.90
N ASP A 27 -18.55 -1.92 18.55
CA ASP A 27 -19.16 -3.23 18.29
C ASP A 27 -19.06 -3.68 16.82
N GLY A 28 -18.69 -2.77 15.92
CA GLY A 28 -18.54 -3.06 14.48
C GLY A 28 -19.87 -3.14 13.71
N SER A 29 -20.99 -2.80 14.35
CA SER A 29 -22.32 -2.87 13.77
C SER A 29 -22.58 -1.70 12.81
N LYS A 30 -23.52 -1.92 11.87
CA LYS A 30 -24.02 -0.84 11.02
C LYS A 30 -24.66 0.28 11.85
N ALA A 31 -25.37 -0.05 12.93
CA ALA A 31 -26.03 0.94 13.77
C ALA A 31 -25.04 1.87 14.48
N GLU A 32 -23.89 1.33 14.93
CA GLU A 32 -22.79 2.14 15.42
C GLU A 32 -22.22 3.06 14.31
N TYR A 33 -21.92 2.50 13.14
CA TYR A 33 -21.41 3.27 12.01
C TYR A 33 -22.35 4.44 11.65
N ASP A 34 -23.65 4.16 11.51
CA ASP A 34 -24.66 5.18 11.19
C ASP A 34 -24.72 6.28 12.27
N ARG A 35 -24.68 5.92 13.57
CA ARG A 35 -24.63 6.92 14.66
C ARG A 35 -23.39 7.81 14.59
N LEU A 36 -22.23 7.25 14.25
CA LEU A 36 -20.98 7.99 14.10
C LEU A 36 -21.08 8.99 12.94
N ILE A 37 -21.61 8.54 11.80
CA ILE A 37 -21.87 9.40 10.64
C ILE A 37 -22.84 10.54 11.00
N ASP A 38 -23.98 10.24 11.63
CA ASP A 38 -24.97 11.25 12.02
C ASP A 38 -24.38 12.29 12.99
N THR A 39 -23.51 11.85 13.90
CA THR A 39 -22.81 12.75 14.83
C THR A 39 -21.85 13.67 14.07
N MET A 40 -21.05 13.13 13.17
CA MET A 40 -20.10 13.90 12.36
C MET A 40 -20.78 14.83 11.34
N LEU A 41 -21.98 14.50 10.88
CA LEU A 41 -22.79 15.40 10.05
C LEU A 41 -23.33 16.58 10.87
N ARG A 42 -23.71 16.34 12.13
CA ARG A 42 -24.22 17.40 13.03
C ARG A 42 -23.13 18.37 13.49
N ASP A 43 -21.92 17.88 13.73
CA ASP A 43 -20.79 18.71 14.18
C ASP A 43 -19.94 19.28 13.04
N GLY A 44 -20.23 18.90 11.79
CA GLY A 44 -19.57 19.40 10.58
C GLY A 44 -18.23 18.72 10.25
N THR A 45 -17.83 17.68 11.00
CA THR A 45 -16.66 16.84 10.66
C THR A 45 -16.81 16.19 9.29
N LEU A 46 -18.03 15.80 8.93
CA LEU A 46 -18.41 15.31 7.62
C LEU A 46 -19.41 16.26 6.96
N LEU A 47 -19.28 16.40 5.65
CA LEU A 47 -20.25 17.09 4.80
C LEU A 47 -20.99 16.06 3.95
N PRO A 48 -22.33 16.13 3.84
CA PRO A 48 -23.07 15.24 2.97
C PRO A 48 -22.78 15.58 1.50
N LEU A 49 -22.68 14.55 0.65
CA LEU A 49 -22.66 14.71 -0.80
C LEU A 49 -24.08 14.59 -1.38
N ASN A 50 -24.21 14.87 -2.67
CA ASN A 50 -25.48 14.74 -3.38
C ASN A 50 -26.04 13.32 -3.28
N SER A 51 -27.14 13.14 -2.55
CA SER A 51 -27.71 11.81 -2.30
C SER A 51 -28.30 11.12 -3.53
N ARG A 52 -28.56 11.87 -4.62
CA ARG A 52 -29.08 11.30 -5.88
C ARG A 52 -27.97 10.70 -6.73
N THR A 53 -26.78 11.32 -6.73
CA THR A 53 -25.65 10.88 -7.57
C THR A 53 -24.54 10.17 -6.79
N TYR A 54 -24.43 10.45 -5.49
CA TYR A 54 -23.49 9.86 -4.53
C TYR A 54 -24.19 9.47 -3.21
N PRO A 55 -25.15 8.51 -3.24
CA PRO A 55 -25.86 8.08 -2.03
C PRO A 55 -24.93 7.55 -0.95
N ASN A 56 -25.18 7.95 0.30
CA ASN A 56 -24.38 7.61 1.48
C ASN A 56 -22.89 7.93 1.32
N CYS A 57 -22.56 8.97 0.55
CA CYS A 57 -21.19 9.47 0.47
C CYS A 57 -21.02 10.78 1.24
N TYR A 58 -19.81 10.97 1.76
CA TYR A 58 -19.47 12.08 2.63
C TYR A 58 -18.11 12.68 2.25
N LEU A 59 -17.92 13.95 2.54
CA LEU A 59 -16.65 14.65 2.41
C LEU A 59 -16.10 15.00 3.79
N HIS A 60 -14.90 14.53 4.10
CA HIS A 60 -14.07 15.00 5.20
C HIS A 60 -13.01 15.99 4.69
N ARG A 61 -12.85 17.12 5.36
CA ARG A 61 -11.74 18.07 5.11
C ARG A 61 -10.80 18.03 6.28
N SER A 62 -9.57 17.56 6.07
CA SER A 62 -8.57 17.52 7.12
C SER A 62 -7.96 18.89 7.39
N HIS A 63 -7.31 19.03 8.53
CA HIS A 63 -6.55 20.24 8.84
C HIS A 63 -5.41 20.45 7.81
N PRO A 64 -5.12 21.69 7.36
CA PRO A 64 -4.14 21.89 6.30
C PRO A 64 -2.70 21.45 6.61
N SER A 65 -2.34 21.35 7.89
CA SER A 65 -1.04 20.80 8.34
C SER A 65 -1.02 19.26 8.44
N ASP A 66 -2.13 18.59 8.12
CA ASP A 66 -2.34 17.15 8.29
C ASP A 66 -3.02 16.52 7.06
N VAL A 67 -2.26 16.41 5.98
CA VAL A 67 -2.76 16.02 4.65
C VAL A 67 -2.00 14.84 4.03
N ALA A 68 -1.00 14.32 4.74
CA ALA A 68 -0.13 13.24 4.27
C ALA A 68 0.57 12.52 5.43
N ARG A 69 1.21 11.39 5.10
CA ARG A 69 2.14 10.71 6.02
C ARG A 69 3.36 11.59 6.28
N THR A 70 3.91 11.51 7.48
CA THR A 70 5.11 12.26 7.88
C THR A 70 6.27 11.30 8.16
N GLU A 71 7.00 10.92 7.10
CA GLU A 71 8.08 9.91 7.18
C GLU A 71 9.13 10.28 8.23
N GLN A 72 9.52 11.56 8.31
CA GLN A 72 10.48 12.10 9.26
C GLN A 72 10.03 12.08 10.73
N LEU A 73 8.73 11.90 10.97
CA LEU A 73 8.14 11.78 12.32
C LEU A 73 7.65 10.35 12.61
N THR A 74 8.00 9.41 11.74
CA THR A 74 7.68 7.99 11.85
C THR A 74 8.91 7.22 12.30
N PHE A 75 8.83 6.50 13.42
CA PHE A 75 9.97 5.82 14.03
C PHE A 75 9.71 4.32 14.26
N ILE A 76 10.79 3.54 14.16
CA ILE A 76 10.88 2.15 14.62
C ILE A 76 11.71 2.14 15.91
N CYS A 77 11.10 1.72 17.01
CA CYS A 77 11.66 1.74 18.36
C CYS A 77 12.00 0.32 18.80
N THR A 78 13.13 -0.20 18.33
CA THR A 78 13.75 -1.46 18.77
C THR A 78 14.73 -1.22 19.91
N GLY A 79 15.03 -2.24 20.72
CA GLY A 79 16.00 -2.14 21.82
C GLY A 79 17.40 -1.71 21.35
N ARG A 80 17.81 -2.14 20.15
CA ARG A 80 19.06 -1.72 19.50
C ARG A 80 18.76 -0.95 18.21
N LYS A 81 19.47 0.17 18.00
CA LYS A 81 19.38 0.99 16.78
C LYS A 81 19.61 0.19 15.50
N ASP A 82 20.58 -0.71 15.54
CA ASP A 82 20.96 -1.50 14.36
C ASP A 82 19.87 -2.51 13.93
N ASP A 83 18.97 -2.90 14.83
CA ASP A 83 17.84 -3.77 14.49
C ASP A 83 16.72 -3.04 13.75
N ALA A 84 16.63 -1.70 13.87
CA ALA A 84 15.81 -0.87 12.97
C ALA A 84 16.51 -0.64 11.63
N GLY A 85 17.84 -0.52 11.64
CA GLY A 85 18.69 -0.37 10.46
C GLY A 85 18.72 1.05 9.88
N PRO A 86 19.55 1.26 8.84
CA PRO A 86 19.86 2.60 8.31
C PRO A 86 18.70 3.25 7.53
N THR A 87 17.71 2.47 7.12
CA THR A 87 16.54 2.96 6.35
C THR A 87 15.40 3.47 7.22
N ASN A 88 15.46 3.24 8.53
CA ASN A 88 14.42 3.60 9.48
C ASN A 88 14.90 4.74 10.38
N ASN A 89 14.00 5.68 10.70
CA ASN A 89 14.24 6.56 11.82
C ASN A 89 14.12 5.75 13.10
N TRP A 90 15.15 5.77 13.93
CA TRP A 90 15.17 5.07 15.20
C TRP A 90 15.13 6.04 16.37
N MET A 91 14.38 5.68 17.40
CA MET A 91 14.36 6.36 18.69
C MET A 91 14.34 5.29 19.78
N ALA A 92 15.14 5.47 20.82
CA ALA A 92 15.18 4.53 21.94
C ALA A 92 13.77 4.35 22.54
N PRO A 93 13.30 3.13 22.83
CA PRO A 93 11.92 2.90 23.28
C PRO A 93 11.51 3.75 24.50
N ALA A 94 12.40 3.89 25.49
CA ALA A 94 12.15 4.70 26.67
C ALA A 94 12.03 6.20 26.35
N GLU A 95 12.87 6.72 25.45
CA GLU A 95 12.79 8.11 25.00
C GLU A 95 11.50 8.36 24.22
N ALA A 96 11.15 7.45 23.31
CA ALA A 96 9.94 7.52 22.51
C ALA A 96 8.67 7.55 23.37
N LYS A 97 8.57 6.65 24.36
CA LYS A 97 7.47 6.62 25.32
C LYS A 97 7.42 7.88 26.19
N ARG A 98 8.56 8.38 26.66
CA ARG A 98 8.60 9.64 27.42
C ARG A 98 8.06 10.81 26.59
N LYS A 99 8.60 11.01 25.38
CA LYS A 99 8.25 12.13 24.51
C LYS A 99 6.79 12.08 24.05
N ALA A 100 6.32 10.94 23.56
CA ALA A 100 4.93 10.80 23.16
C ALA A 100 3.97 10.81 24.36
N GLY A 101 4.38 10.28 25.52
CA GLY A 101 3.61 10.33 26.75
C GLY A 101 3.34 11.77 27.21
N GLU A 102 4.30 12.68 27.05
CA GLU A 102 4.11 14.12 27.28
C GLU A 102 3.01 14.72 26.38
N TYR A 103 2.92 14.28 25.12
CA TYR A 103 1.91 14.76 24.17
C TYR A 103 0.54 14.11 24.41
N LEU A 104 0.51 12.86 24.87
CA LEU A 104 -0.71 12.07 25.09
C LEU A 104 -1.35 12.35 26.45
N LYS A 105 -0.59 12.86 27.43
CA LYS A 105 -1.09 13.12 28.79
C LYS A 105 -2.25 14.10 28.77
N GLY A 106 -3.46 13.61 29.05
CA GLY A 106 -4.68 14.41 29.02
C GLY A 106 -5.14 14.85 27.63
N ALA A 107 -4.59 14.28 26.55
CA ALA A 107 -4.87 14.69 25.17
C ALA A 107 -6.35 14.47 24.75
N MET A 108 -7.06 13.57 25.43
CA MET A 108 -8.46 13.24 25.14
C MET A 108 -9.45 13.95 26.06
N ARG A 109 -9.01 14.92 26.88
CA ARG A 109 -9.92 15.68 27.76
C ARG A 109 -11.10 16.28 26.98
N GLY A 110 -12.31 15.99 27.45
CA GLY A 110 -13.55 16.43 26.82
C GLY A 110 -13.95 15.64 25.56
N ARG A 111 -13.16 14.65 25.14
CA ARG A 111 -13.43 13.78 23.99
C ARG A 111 -13.78 12.36 24.44
N THR A 112 -14.56 11.66 23.64
CA THR A 112 -14.77 10.21 23.76
C THR A 112 -13.50 9.48 23.34
N MET A 113 -13.06 8.49 24.12
CA MET A 113 -12.10 7.49 23.67
C MET A 113 -12.84 6.28 23.12
N TYR A 114 -12.79 6.07 21.81
CA TYR A 114 -13.31 4.89 21.15
C TYR A 114 -12.29 3.76 21.23
N VAL A 115 -12.71 2.57 21.62
CA VAL A 115 -11.91 1.34 21.61
C VAL A 115 -12.36 0.49 20.43
N ILE A 116 -11.46 0.25 19.48
CA ILE A 116 -11.70 -0.44 18.22
C ILE A 116 -10.95 -1.78 18.23
N PRO A 117 -11.60 -2.90 18.61
CA PRO A 117 -11.13 -4.23 18.23
C PRO A 117 -11.25 -4.37 16.71
N TYR A 118 -10.17 -4.76 16.03
CA TYR A 118 -10.19 -4.97 14.58
C TYR A 118 -9.38 -6.21 14.18
N LEU A 119 -9.86 -6.89 13.15
CA LEU A 119 -9.19 -8.03 12.54
C LEU A 119 -8.59 -7.62 11.19
N MET A 120 -7.29 -7.88 11.04
CA MET A 120 -6.56 -7.81 9.78
C MET A 120 -6.57 -9.20 9.15
N GLY A 121 -7.06 -9.30 7.91
CA GLY A 121 -7.25 -10.56 7.18
C GLY A 121 -8.66 -11.12 7.24
N PRO A 122 -8.98 -12.14 6.41
CA PRO A 122 -10.29 -12.78 6.41
C PRO A 122 -10.61 -13.47 7.73
N ALA A 123 -11.89 -13.47 8.12
CA ALA A 123 -12.33 -14.23 9.28
C ALA A 123 -12.04 -15.74 9.06
N GLY A 124 -11.57 -16.42 10.12
CA GLY A 124 -11.21 -17.85 10.04
C GLY A 124 -9.84 -18.15 9.40
N SER A 125 -9.13 -17.15 8.87
CA SER A 125 -7.78 -17.36 8.36
C SER A 125 -6.77 -17.55 9.50
N SER A 126 -5.89 -18.55 9.38
CA SER A 126 -4.72 -18.68 10.25
C SER A 126 -3.71 -17.54 10.07
N MET A 127 -3.82 -16.77 8.97
CA MET A 127 -2.99 -15.60 8.71
C MET A 127 -3.53 -14.32 9.33
N SER A 128 -4.76 -14.29 9.82
CA SER A 128 -5.32 -13.07 10.40
C SER A 128 -4.66 -12.69 11.72
N ARG A 129 -4.58 -11.39 12.02
CA ARG A 129 -4.06 -10.86 13.29
C ARG A 129 -5.04 -9.83 13.85
N THR A 130 -5.24 -9.90 15.16
CA THR A 130 -6.09 -8.96 15.89
C THR A 130 -5.28 -7.73 16.31
N GLY A 131 -5.90 -6.57 16.25
CA GLY A 131 -5.45 -5.38 16.95
C GLY A 131 -6.55 -4.81 17.82
N ILE A 132 -6.15 -4.10 18.87
CA ILE A 132 -7.05 -3.29 19.70
C ILE A 132 -6.46 -1.89 19.70
N MET A 133 -7.21 -0.97 19.11
CA MET A 133 -6.80 0.42 18.95
C MET A 133 -7.72 1.35 19.71
N VAL A 134 -7.20 2.36 20.39
CA VAL A 134 -7.99 3.47 20.91
C VAL A 134 -7.80 4.74 20.09
N THR A 135 -8.85 5.56 20.00
CA THR A 135 -8.82 6.86 19.33
C THR A 135 -9.83 7.84 19.89
N ASP A 136 -9.55 9.14 19.82
CA ASP A 136 -10.50 10.23 20.07
C ASP A 136 -11.16 10.81 18.80
N SER A 137 -11.12 10.09 17.68
CA SER A 137 -11.63 10.55 16.38
C SER A 137 -12.70 9.61 15.83
N ALA A 138 -13.94 10.10 15.75
CA ALA A 138 -15.05 9.37 15.12
C ALA A 138 -14.80 9.09 13.63
N TYR A 139 -14.08 9.98 12.92
CA TYR A 139 -13.68 9.80 11.53
C TYR A 139 -12.75 8.57 11.37
N VAL A 140 -11.82 8.39 12.31
CA VAL A 140 -10.93 7.22 12.33
C VAL A 140 -11.73 5.94 12.57
N VAL A 141 -12.68 5.95 13.50
CA VAL A 141 -13.57 4.80 13.75
C VAL A 141 -14.35 4.42 12.49
N ALA A 142 -15.04 5.38 11.86
CA ALA A 142 -15.80 5.16 10.64
C ALA A 142 -14.91 4.64 9.48
N SER A 143 -13.70 5.18 9.34
CA SER A 143 -12.75 4.70 8.33
C SER A 143 -12.24 3.29 8.64
N MET A 144 -12.01 2.94 9.92
CA MET A 144 -11.59 1.60 10.33
C MET A 144 -12.68 0.55 10.10
N HIS A 145 -13.97 0.90 10.24
CA HIS A 145 -15.10 0.05 9.84
C HIS A 145 -15.04 -0.37 8.37
N MET A 146 -14.56 0.52 7.50
CA MET A 146 -14.42 0.26 6.07
C MET A 146 -13.11 -0.46 5.73
N MET A 147 -12.02 -0.10 6.40
CA MET A 147 -10.68 -0.61 6.09
C MET A 147 -10.34 -1.94 6.78
N THR A 148 -11.05 -2.28 7.85
CA THR A 148 -10.80 -3.47 8.67
C THR A 148 -12.12 -4.15 9.08
N ARG A 149 -12.01 -5.31 9.74
CA ARG A 149 -13.17 -6.04 10.27
C ARG A 149 -13.29 -5.73 11.77
N VAL A 150 -14.14 -4.76 12.12
CA VAL A 150 -14.26 -4.20 13.48
C VAL A 150 -15.22 -5.02 14.35
N GLY A 151 -14.96 -5.06 15.66
CA GLY A 151 -15.88 -5.55 16.67
C GLY A 151 -15.65 -7.01 17.06
N GLN A 152 -16.75 -7.74 17.31
CA GLN A 152 -16.70 -9.09 17.89
C GLN A 152 -15.89 -10.09 17.08
N VAL A 153 -15.84 -9.93 15.75
CA VAL A 153 -15.04 -10.77 14.84
C VAL A 153 -13.55 -10.75 15.19
N ALA A 154 -13.03 -9.62 15.68
CA ALA A 154 -11.65 -9.47 16.08
C ALA A 154 -11.36 -10.14 17.43
N ILE A 155 -12.27 -9.97 18.38
CA ILE A 155 -12.18 -10.61 19.70
C ILE A 155 -12.23 -12.14 19.58
N GLN A 156 -13.14 -12.66 18.76
CA GLN A 156 -13.25 -14.10 18.50
C GLN A 156 -12.03 -14.69 17.77
N ALA A 157 -11.31 -13.88 17.00
CA ALA A 157 -10.11 -14.31 16.27
C ALA A 157 -8.82 -14.24 17.10
N MET A 158 -8.86 -13.63 18.30
CA MET A 158 -7.70 -13.62 19.20
C MET A 158 -7.33 -15.05 19.60
N ARG A 159 -6.05 -15.39 19.44
CA ARG A 159 -5.55 -16.74 19.76
C ARG A 159 -5.35 -16.95 21.26
N ARG A 160 -5.08 -15.85 21.96
CA ARG A 160 -4.82 -15.73 23.40
C ARG A 160 -5.24 -14.32 23.84
N ASP A 161 -5.50 -14.13 25.13
CA ASP A 161 -5.90 -12.84 25.70
C ASP A 161 -4.90 -11.70 25.47
N ASP A 162 -3.62 -12.03 25.26
CA ASP A 162 -2.52 -11.10 24.98
C ASP A 162 -2.11 -11.05 23.49
N ASP A 163 -2.80 -11.78 22.60
CA ASP A 163 -2.44 -11.85 21.18
C ASP A 163 -3.15 -10.78 20.35
N PHE A 164 -2.78 -9.52 20.60
CA PHE A 164 -3.22 -8.38 19.81
C PHE A 164 -2.10 -7.35 19.64
N ILE A 165 -2.18 -6.58 18.55
CA ILE A 165 -1.40 -5.34 18.42
C ILE A 165 -2.14 -4.22 19.15
N ALA A 166 -1.51 -3.65 20.18
CA ALA A 166 -2.00 -2.51 20.92
C ALA A 166 -1.75 -1.20 20.14
N GLY A 167 -2.77 -0.36 19.98
CA GLY A 167 -2.68 0.89 19.23
C GLY A 167 -3.24 2.09 19.99
N LEU A 168 -2.40 3.04 20.40
CA LEU A 168 -2.85 4.30 21.00
C LEU A 168 -2.79 5.42 19.96
N HIS A 169 -3.94 6.00 19.60
CA HIS A 169 -4.01 7.17 18.73
C HIS A 169 -4.73 8.33 19.40
N SER A 170 -4.25 9.55 19.21
CA SER A 170 -4.99 10.78 19.54
C SER A 170 -4.71 11.87 18.51
N LEU A 171 -5.74 12.64 18.16
CA LEU A 171 -5.56 13.86 17.38
C LEU A 171 -4.64 14.87 18.09
N GLY A 172 -4.62 14.85 19.42
CA GLY A 172 -3.98 15.87 20.25
C GLY A 172 -4.50 17.25 19.87
N ASP A 173 -3.59 18.16 19.55
CA ASP A 173 -3.88 19.49 19.03
C ASP A 173 -3.56 19.64 17.53
N LEU A 174 -3.25 18.53 16.84
CA LEU A 174 -2.83 18.49 15.44
C LEU A 174 -1.58 19.34 15.10
N SER A 175 -0.84 19.79 16.12
CA SER A 175 0.40 20.54 15.93
C SER A 175 1.45 19.64 15.24
N PRO A 176 2.04 20.07 14.11
CA PRO A 176 3.15 19.35 13.50
C PRO A 176 4.35 19.16 14.43
N ASP A 177 4.55 20.07 15.39
CA ASP A 177 5.67 20.03 16.35
C ASP A 177 5.45 18.98 17.45
N ARG A 178 4.20 18.55 17.65
CA ARG A 178 3.80 17.51 18.60
C ARG A 178 3.20 16.30 17.89
N ARG A 179 3.74 15.97 16.71
CA ARG A 179 3.36 14.79 15.93
C ARG A 179 4.41 13.70 16.01
N LEU A 180 3.97 12.48 16.34
CA LEU A 180 4.82 11.28 16.38
C LEU A 180 4.02 10.06 15.94
N ILE A 181 4.66 9.17 15.18
CA ILE A 181 4.14 7.85 14.82
C ILE A 181 5.21 6.81 15.17
N LEU A 182 5.00 6.10 16.27
CA LEU A 182 5.98 5.22 16.90
C LEU A 182 5.53 3.77 16.82
N HIS A 183 6.47 2.89 16.51
CA HIS A 183 6.25 1.45 16.39
C HIS A 183 7.23 0.75 17.32
N PHE A 184 6.73 -0.15 18.18
CA PHE A 184 7.55 -0.92 19.12
C PHE A 184 7.38 -2.41 18.77
N PRO A 185 8.19 -2.95 17.82
CA PRO A 185 8.01 -4.31 17.32
C PRO A 185 8.06 -5.39 18.40
N GLU A 186 8.96 -5.23 19.36
CA GLU A 186 9.17 -6.17 20.48
C GLU A 186 7.99 -6.19 21.46
N GLU A 187 7.20 -5.11 21.51
CA GLU A 187 6.08 -4.94 22.45
C GLU A 187 4.71 -5.09 21.79
N LYS A 188 4.63 -5.36 20.48
CA LYS A 188 3.37 -5.36 19.71
C LYS A 188 2.56 -4.06 19.89
N LEU A 189 3.24 -2.91 19.94
CA LEU A 189 2.64 -1.62 20.31
C LEU A 189 2.86 -0.55 19.24
N ILE A 190 1.83 0.26 19.01
CA ILE A 190 1.85 1.43 18.11
C ILE A 190 1.31 2.65 18.87
N TRP A 191 2.06 3.74 18.89
CA TRP A 191 1.59 5.04 19.42
C TRP A 191 1.58 6.09 18.31
N SER A 192 0.48 6.81 18.15
CA SER A 192 0.34 7.92 17.21
C SER A 192 -0.33 9.11 17.86
N VAL A 193 0.25 10.30 17.68
CA VAL A 193 -0.31 11.54 18.20
C VAL A 193 -0.11 12.67 17.20
N GLY A 194 -1.07 13.60 17.14
CA GLY A 194 -0.94 14.85 16.37
C GLY A 194 -1.32 14.75 14.89
N SER A 195 -1.98 13.68 14.45
CA SER A 195 -2.45 13.48 13.07
C SER A 195 -3.69 12.61 13.02
N GLY A 196 -4.75 13.04 12.35
CA GLY A 196 -5.94 12.25 12.02
C GLY A 196 -5.94 11.69 10.58
N TYR A 197 -4.88 11.94 9.81
CA TYR A 197 -4.85 11.63 8.39
C TYR A 197 -4.35 10.21 8.08
N GLY A 198 -5.20 9.42 7.40
CA GLY A 198 -4.80 8.22 6.64
C GLY A 198 -3.85 7.29 7.39
N GLY A 199 -2.69 6.98 6.78
CA GLY A 199 -1.73 6.02 7.34
C GLY A 199 -1.05 6.42 8.66
N ASN A 200 -1.27 7.64 9.18
CA ASN A 200 -0.83 8.01 10.53
C ASN A 200 -1.86 7.61 11.58
N ALA A 201 -3.15 7.65 11.23
CA ALA A 201 -4.27 7.43 12.16
C ALA A 201 -4.99 6.09 11.97
N LEU A 202 -5.06 5.55 10.75
CA LEU A 202 -5.61 4.22 10.46
C LEU A 202 -4.53 3.17 10.80
N LEU A 203 -4.32 2.91 12.09
CA LEU A 203 -3.18 2.12 12.56
C LEU A 203 -3.17 0.69 12.00
N GLY A 204 -4.33 0.12 11.68
CA GLY A 204 -4.43 -1.16 10.98
C GLY A 204 -3.70 -1.18 9.62
N LYS A 205 -3.68 -0.05 8.90
CA LYS A 205 -3.21 0.02 7.50
C LYS A 205 -1.70 -0.09 7.36
N LYS A 206 -0.94 0.97 7.63
CA LYS A 206 0.53 0.97 7.41
C LYS A 206 1.31 0.57 8.66
N CYS A 207 0.83 1.00 9.83
CA CYS A 207 1.52 0.76 11.10
C CYS A 207 1.46 -0.71 11.50
N HIS A 208 0.26 -1.30 11.53
CA HIS A 208 0.07 -2.72 11.80
C HIS A 208 0.42 -3.55 10.55
N ALA A 209 -0.29 -3.42 9.43
CA ALA A 209 -0.18 -4.42 8.37
C ALA A 209 1.17 -4.50 7.66
N LEU A 210 2.02 -3.46 7.71
CA LEU A 210 3.36 -3.49 7.11
C LEU A 210 4.49 -3.39 8.14
N ARG A 211 4.51 -2.40 9.03
CA ARG A 211 5.66 -2.23 9.95
C ARG A 211 5.70 -3.32 11.01
N LEU A 212 4.67 -3.39 11.85
CA LEU A 212 4.56 -4.47 12.85
C LEU A 212 4.39 -5.82 12.15
N GLY A 213 3.61 -5.84 11.06
CA GLY A 213 3.37 -7.03 10.25
C GLY A 213 4.66 -7.62 9.70
N SER A 214 5.58 -6.82 9.15
CA SER A 214 6.87 -7.34 8.64
C SER A 214 7.78 -7.85 9.74
N ALA A 215 7.77 -7.21 10.92
CA ALA A 215 8.51 -7.71 12.08
C ALA A 215 7.96 -9.04 12.60
N GLN A 216 6.63 -9.16 12.71
CA GLN A 216 5.94 -10.43 13.05
C GLN A 216 6.21 -11.50 11.98
N ALA A 217 6.12 -11.14 10.71
CA ALA A 217 6.34 -12.01 9.56
C ALA A 217 7.74 -12.63 9.57
N ARG A 218 8.76 -11.84 9.92
CA ARG A 218 10.13 -12.34 10.13
C ARG A 218 10.19 -13.40 11.24
N GLN A 219 9.55 -13.15 12.37
CA GLN A 219 9.59 -14.05 13.53
C GLN A 219 8.84 -15.36 13.28
N GLU A 220 7.73 -15.28 12.54
CA GLU A 220 6.80 -16.39 12.33
C GLU A 220 6.99 -17.09 10.97
N GLY A 221 7.88 -16.59 10.11
CA GLY A 221 8.25 -17.23 8.85
C GLY A 221 7.32 -17.00 7.65
N TRP A 222 6.56 -15.90 7.64
CA TRP A 222 5.71 -15.45 6.52
C TRP A 222 6.19 -14.08 5.98
N LEU A 223 5.49 -13.44 5.03
CA LEU A 223 5.87 -12.14 4.43
C LEU A 223 4.73 -11.12 4.52
N ALA A 224 5.03 -9.90 4.96
CA ALA A 224 4.09 -8.78 4.98
C ALA A 224 4.56 -7.70 4.00
N GLU A 225 3.85 -7.57 2.87
CA GLU A 225 4.38 -6.88 1.70
C GLU A 225 3.47 -5.77 1.21
N HIS A 226 4.07 -4.69 0.73
CA HIS A 226 3.36 -3.58 0.09
C HIS A 226 2.99 -3.93 -1.35
N MET A 227 2.16 -4.96 -1.51
CA MET A 227 1.75 -5.53 -2.79
C MET A 227 0.24 -5.49 -2.98
N LEU A 228 -0.19 -5.15 -4.20
CA LEU A 228 -1.53 -5.56 -4.65
C LEU A 228 -1.56 -7.09 -4.85
N ILE A 229 -2.77 -7.65 -4.91
CA ILE A 229 -3.04 -9.03 -5.31
C ILE A 229 -4.09 -9.00 -6.42
N ILE A 230 -3.76 -9.59 -7.57
CA ILE A 230 -4.60 -9.63 -8.78
C ILE A 230 -4.69 -11.06 -9.32
N GLY A 231 -5.89 -11.50 -9.68
CA GLY A 231 -6.12 -12.69 -10.48
C GLY A 231 -6.29 -12.32 -11.94
N VAL A 232 -5.58 -12.97 -12.84
CA VAL A 232 -5.70 -12.79 -14.29
C VAL A 232 -6.37 -14.03 -14.87
N GLU A 233 -7.56 -13.86 -15.44
CA GLU A 233 -8.33 -14.92 -16.08
C GLU A 233 -8.04 -14.93 -17.59
N ASP A 234 -7.64 -16.09 -18.10
CA ASP A 234 -7.42 -16.32 -19.53
C ASP A 234 -8.74 -16.69 -20.26
N PRO A 235 -8.77 -16.72 -21.60
CA PRO A 235 -9.98 -17.05 -22.37
C PRO A 235 -10.54 -18.45 -22.09
N GLU A 236 -9.75 -19.36 -21.52
CA GLU A 236 -10.17 -20.70 -21.10
C GLU A 236 -10.76 -20.71 -19.67
N GLY A 237 -10.83 -19.56 -19.00
CA GLY A 237 -11.40 -19.40 -17.65
C GLY A 237 -10.43 -19.75 -16.52
N ARG A 238 -9.14 -19.96 -16.80
CA ARG A 238 -8.14 -20.24 -15.76
C ARG A 238 -7.66 -18.93 -15.14
N VAL A 239 -7.71 -18.85 -13.82
CA VAL A 239 -7.25 -17.69 -13.06
C VAL A 239 -5.83 -17.92 -12.53
N THR A 240 -4.91 -17.03 -12.90
CA THR A 240 -3.53 -17.00 -12.40
C THR A 240 -3.35 -15.80 -11.48
N TYR A 241 -2.99 -16.02 -10.21
CA TYR A 241 -2.81 -14.92 -9.26
C TYR A 241 -1.37 -14.42 -9.22
N LEU A 242 -1.21 -13.11 -9.21
CA LEU A 242 0.05 -12.40 -9.07
C LEU A 242 -0.04 -11.39 -7.92
N ALA A 243 1.10 -11.12 -7.28
CA ALA A 243 1.24 -10.00 -6.35
C ALA A 243 2.22 -8.97 -6.92
N ALA A 244 1.95 -7.67 -6.76
CA ALA A 244 2.80 -6.63 -7.34
C ALA A 244 3.16 -5.50 -6.36
N ALA A 245 4.45 -5.35 -6.09
CA ALA A 245 4.99 -4.23 -5.32
C ALA A 245 5.37 -3.10 -6.28
N MET A 246 4.82 -1.92 -5.99
CA MET A 246 5.02 -0.70 -6.74
C MET A 246 5.03 0.46 -5.75
N PRO A 247 5.98 1.41 -5.84
CA PRO A 247 5.99 2.61 -5.02
C PRO A 247 4.69 3.42 -5.16
N SER A 248 4.49 4.37 -4.24
CA SER A 248 3.38 5.31 -4.33
C SER A 248 3.37 6.02 -5.70
N ALA A 249 2.19 6.29 -6.25
CA ALA A 249 2.00 6.90 -7.58
C ALA A 249 2.62 6.13 -8.77
N SER A 250 2.89 4.82 -8.63
CA SER A 250 3.40 3.96 -9.71
C SER A 250 2.34 3.02 -10.31
N GLY A 251 1.04 3.28 -10.06
CA GLY A 251 -0.07 2.59 -10.73
C GLY A 251 -0.61 1.34 -10.03
N LYS A 252 -0.31 1.12 -8.74
CA LYS A 252 -0.75 -0.05 -7.96
C LYS A 252 -2.27 -0.27 -8.00
N THR A 253 -3.07 0.73 -7.59
CA THR A 253 -4.53 0.66 -7.61
C THR A 253 -5.08 0.49 -9.05
N ASN A 254 -4.54 1.21 -10.04
CA ASN A 254 -4.94 1.06 -11.44
C ASN A 254 -4.70 -0.36 -11.97
N LEU A 255 -3.56 -0.97 -11.64
CA LEU A 255 -3.24 -2.33 -12.07
C LEU A 255 -4.13 -3.36 -11.36
N SER A 256 -4.33 -3.22 -10.05
CA SER A 256 -5.11 -4.19 -9.26
C SER A 256 -6.56 -4.35 -9.74
N MET A 257 -7.12 -3.28 -10.31
CA MET A 257 -8.50 -3.19 -10.80
C MET A 257 -8.55 -2.91 -12.31
N VAL A 258 -7.51 -3.31 -13.04
CA VAL A 258 -7.40 -3.05 -14.48
C VAL A 258 -8.59 -3.65 -15.24
N VAL A 259 -9.08 -2.93 -16.25
CA VAL A 259 -10.08 -3.46 -17.18
C VAL A 259 -9.37 -3.83 -18.48
N SER A 260 -9.51 -5.08 -18.88
CA SER A 260 -8.89 -5.61 -20.09
C SER A 260 -9.54 -5.02 -21.35
N SER A 261 -8.72 -4.61 -22.30
CA SER A 261 -9.11 -4.35 -23.69
C SER A 261 -8.98 -5.60 -24.58
N LEU A 262 -8.38 -6.68 -24.07
CA LEU A 262 -8.14 -7.92 -24.80
C LEU A 262 -9.35 -8.87 -24.70
N PRO A 263 -9.86 -9.39 -25.84
CA PRO A 263 -10.96 -10.35 -25.84
C PRO A 263 -10.65 -11.59 -24.98
N GLY A 264 -11.60 -12.00 -24.15
CA GLY A 264 -11.50 -13.19 -23.29
C GLY A 264 -10.62 -13.06 -22.05
N TRP A 265 -9.77 -12.01 -21.95
CA TRP A 265 -8.95 -11.78 -20.77
C TRP A 265 -9.67 -10.91 -19.75
N ARG A 266 -9.59 -11.27 -18.47
CA ARG A 266 -10.17 -10.49 -17.36
C ARG A 266 -9.20 -10.38 -16.20
N ALA A 267 -9.44 -9.38 -15.34
CA ALA A 267 -8.71 -9.19 -14.10
C ALA A 267 -9.67 -9.16 -12.90
N TRP A 268 -9.23 -9.78 -11.82
CA TRP A 268 -9.92 -9.92 -10.55
C TRP A 268 -9.10 -9.28 -9.43
N THR A 269 -9.68 -8.35 -8.71
CA THR A 269 -9.04 -7.63 -7.59
C THR A 269 -9.17 -8.47 -6.32
N VAL A 270 -8.06 -8.80 -5.65
CA VAL A 270 -8.11 -9.36 -4.28
C VAL A 270 -7.73 -8.29 -3.25
N GLY A 271 -6.75 -7.44 -3.58
CA GLY A 271 -6.34 -6.29 -2.78
C GLY A 271 -5.48 -5.33 -3.58
N ASP A 272 -5.46 -4.05 -3.22
CA ASP A 272 -4.78 -3.02 -4.02
C ASP A 272 -3.49 -2.48 -3.40
N ASP A 273 -3.15 -2.86 -2.15
CA ASP A 273 -2.11 -2.17 -1.38
C ASP A 273 -1.23 -3.11 -0.55
N ILE A 274 -1.81 -4.11 0.13
CA ILE A 274 -1.09 -4.96 1.09
C ILE A 274 -1.37 -6.43 0.82
N ALA A 275 -0.32 -7.26 0.89
CA ALA A 275 -0.41 -8.71 0.82
C ALA A 275 0.32 -9.34 2.01
N TRP A 276 -0.36 -10.26 2.71
CA TRP A 276 0.29 -11.16 3.65
C TRP A 276 0.43 -12.53 3.00
N MET A 277 1.67 -12.97 2.82
CA MET A 277 1.98 -14.19 2.10
C MET A 277 2.60 -15.25 3.00
N HIS A 278 2.18 -16.49 2.87
CA HIS A 278 2.68 -17.63 3.63
C HIS A 278 2.83 -18.86 2.74
N ILE A 279 3.63 -19.82 3.20
CA ILE A 279 3.79 -21.09 2.52
C ILE A 279 2.79 -22.06 3.13
N ASP A 280 1.92 -22.64 2.31
CA ASP A 280 0.95 -23.62 2.78
C ASP A 280 1.59 -25.02 2.98
N ALA A 281 0.80 -25.97 3.48
CA ALA A 281 1.28 -27.34 3.75
C ALA A 281 1.79 -28.10 2.51
N THR A 282 1.47 -27.63 1.30
CA THR A 282 1.96 -28.21 0.03
C THR A 282 3.22 -27.53 -0.50
N GLY A 283 3.71 -26.50 0.20
CA GLY A 283 4.84 -25.70 -0.24
C GLY A 283 4.48 -24.59 -1.23
N GLN A 284 3.19 -24.30 -1.43
CA GLN A 284 2.71 -23.23 -2.31
C GLN A 284 2.70 -21.90 -1.55
N LEU A 285 3.26 -20.84 -2.17
CA LEU A 285 3.11 -19.48 -1.63
C LEU A 285 1.67 -19.02 -1.86
N ARG A 286 0.97 -18.63 -0.79
CA ARG A 286 -0.40 -18.10 -0.81
C ARG A 286 -0.45 -16.71 -0.24
N ALA A 287 -1.39 -15.88 -0.70
CA ALA A 287 -1.58 -14.52 -0.22
C ALA A 287 -3.02 -14.25 0.24
N ILE A 288 -3.15 -13.50 1.34
CA ILE A 288 -4.40 -12.84 1.72
C ILE A 288 -4.23 -11.32 1.61
N ASN A 289 -5.33 -10.61 1.35
CA ASN A 289 -5.42 -9.17 1.59
C ASN A 289 -5.82 -8.96 3.06
N PRO A 290 -4.96 -8.33 3.90
CA PRO A 290 -5.32 -8.06 5.29
C PRO A 290 -6.40 -6.96 5.42
N GLU A 291 -6.60 -6.12 4.41
CA GLU A 291 -7.56 -5.02 4.44
C GLU A 291 -8.99 -5.49 4.06
N ARG A 292 -9.99 -4.65 4.36
CA ARG A 292 -11.40 -4.85 4.00
C ARG A 292 -11.93 -3.79 3.02
N GLY A 293 -11.13 -2.74 2.79
CA GLY A 293 -11.51 -1.60 1.98
C GLY A 293 -10.33 -1.04 1.20
N PHE A 294 -10.63 -0.07 0.35
CA PHE A 294 -9.64 0.67 -0.42
C PHE A 294 -9.52 2.09 0.10
N PHE A 295 -8.28 2.53 0.28
CA PHE A 295 -7.92 3.91 0.65
C PHE A 295 -7.13 4.57 -0.50
N GLY A 296 -7.82 4.70 -1.63
CA GLY A 296 -7.21 5.05 -2.92
C GLY A 296 -6.94 6.55 -3.06
N VAL A 297 -5.91 6.91 -3.83
CA VAL A 297 -5.65 8.29 -4.25
C VAL A 297 -6.72 8.72 -5.27
N ALA A 298 -7.40 9.83 -5.03
CA ALA A 298 -8.43 10.31 -5.94
C ALA A 298 -7.86 10.93 -7.23
N PRO A 299 -6.92 11.91 -7.18
CA PRO A 299 -6.43 12.59 -8.38
C PRO A 299 -5.92 11.63 -9.47
N ASN A 300 -6.26 11.93 -10.71
CA ASN A 300 -6.02 11.14 -11.93
C ASN A 300 -6.83 9.85 -12.06
N THR A 301 -7.72 9.54 -11.12
CA THR A 301 -8.71 8.47 -11.27
C THR A 301 -9.87 8.97 -12.15
N SER A 302 -10.16 8.29 -13.25
CA SER A 302 -11.22 8.68 -14.18
C SER A 302 -11.83 7.45 -14.87
N PRO A 303 -12.98 7.59 -15.56
CA PRO A 303 -13.55 6.47 -16.32
C PRO A 303 -12.59 5.91 -17.38
N LYS A 304 -11.62 6.71 -17.85
CA LYS A 304 -10.58 6.29 -18.80
C LYS A 304 -9.43 5.55 -18.11
N THR A 305 -9.01 5.96 -16.93
CA THR A 305 -7.80 5.42 -16.27
C THR A 305 -8.10 4.29 -15.30
N ASN A 306 -9.26 4.30 -14.66
CA ASN A 306 -9.74 3.26 -13.75
C ASN A 306 -11.29 3.29 -13.64
N PRO A 307 -12.01 2.72 -14.62
CA PRO A 307 -13.47 2.68 -14.62
C PRO A 307 -14.04 1.98 -13.37
N ASN A 308 -13.42 0.89 -12.92
CA ASN A 308 -13.81 0.17 -11.71
C ASN A 308 -13.80 1.07 -10.48
N ALA A 309 -12.72 1.84 -10.27
CA ALA A 309 -12.64 2.78 -9.16
C ALA A 309 -13.72 3.88 -9.27
N THR A 310 -13.91 4.48 -10.44
CA THR A 310 -14.93 5.52 -10.61
C THR A 310 -16.36 5.04 -10.42
N GLN A 311 -16.65 3.76 -10.73
CA GLN A 311 -17.96 3.16 -10.46
C GLN A 311 -18.13 2.84 -8.98
N MET A 312 -17.10 2.25 -8.35
CA MET A 312 -17.11 1.82 -6.96
C MET A 312 -17.39 2.98 -5.99
N VAL A 313 -16.77 4.14 -6.21
CA VAL A 313 -16.84 5.29 -5.29
C VAL A 313 -18.14 6.09 -5.36
N ARG A 314 -19.10 5.70 -6.21
CA ARG A 314 -20.38 6.41 -6.36
C ARG A 314 -21.37 6.17 -5.22
N SER A 315 -21.07 5.32 -4.26
CA SER A 315 -21.93 5.13 -3.09
C SER A 315 -21.12 4.67 -1.88
N ASN A 316 -21.65 4.89 -0.68
CA ASN A 316 -21.08 4.39 0.58
C ASN A 316 -19.58 4.72 0.72
N THR A 317 -19.17 5.93 0.34
CA THR A 317 -17.76 6.33 0.25
C THR A 317 -17.49 7.58 1.08
N ILE A 318 -16.41 7.55 1.85
CA ILE A 318 -15.88 8.75 2.52
C ILE A 318 -14.74 9.30 1.66
N PHE A 319 -14.94 10.49 1.10
CA PHE A 319 -13.90 11.24 0.40
C PHE A 319 -13.17 12.15 1.38
N THR A 320 -11.85 12.32 1.19
CA THR A 320 -11.02 13.18 2.03
C THR A 320 -10.26 14.18 1.15
N ASN A 321 -10.47 15.48 1.38
CA ASN A 321 -9.78 16.57 0.71
C ASN A 321 -9.96 16.63 -0.82
N VAL A 322 -11.08 16.16 -1.35
CA VAL A 322 -11.46 16.41 -2.75
C VAL A 322 -12.15 17.76 -2.89
N ALA A 323 -12.23 18.29 -4.12
CA ALA A 323 -13.04 19.46 -4.43
C ALA A 323 -14.53 19.12 -4.44
N LEU A 324 -15.38 20.13 -4.38
CA LEU A 324 -16.83 19.99 -4.41
C LEU A 324 -17.44 20.84 -5.52
N THR A 325 -18.33 20.27 -6.34
CA THR A 325 -19.09 21.02 -7.34
C THR A 325 -20.25 21.79 -6.71
N PRO A 326 -20.86 22.76 -7.41
CA PRO A 326 -22.09 23.42 -6.95
C PRO A 326 -23.25 22.45 -6.68
N ALA A 327 -23.24 21.27 -7.32
CA ALA A 327 -24.22 20.21 -7.13
C ALA A 327 -23.90 19.29 -5.94
N ALA A 328 -22.91 19.63 -5.11
CA ALA A 328 -22.40 18.83 -4.00
C ALA A 328 -21.85 17.45 -4.43
N GLU A 329 -21.20 17.39 -5.60
CA GLU A 329 -20.52 16.20 -6.09
C GLU A 329 -19.00 16.32 -5.88
N PRO A 330 -18.29 15.22 -5.57
CA PRO A 330 -16.85 15.25 -5.42
C PRO A 330 -16.18 15.43 -6.78
N TRP A 331 -15.11 16.22 -6.82
CA TRP A 331 -14.28 16.39 -8.01
C TRP A 331 -12.79 16.41 -7.66
N TRP A 332 -11.95 15.99 -8.60
CA TRP A 332 -10.50 16.04 -8.50
C TRP A 332 -9.87 16.15 -9.89
N GLU A 333 -8.61 16.56 -9.93
CA GLU A 333 -7.85 16.70 -11.16
C GLU A 333 -7.84 15.38 -11.95
N GLY A 334 -8.23 15.46 -13.22
CA GLY A 334 -8.26 14.33 -14.15
C GLY A 334 -9.56 13.51 -14.12
N LEU A 335 -10.53 13.78 -13.24
CA LEU A 335 -11.83 13.11 -13.26
C LEU A 335 -12.60 13.38 -14.56
N THR A 336 -12.61 14.63 -14.99
CA THR A 336 -13.18 15.12 -16.25
C THR A 336 -12.09 15.79 -17.09
N PRO A 337 -12.25 15.92 -18.43
CA PRO A 337 -11.29 16.61 -19.28
C PRO A 337 -11.02 18.06 -18.84
N GLU A 338 -12.10 18.78 -18.49
CA GLU A 338 -12.04 20.15 -18.00
C GLU A 338 -12.68 20.24 -16.60
N PRO A 339 -12.20 21.15 -15.72
CA PRO A 339 -12.78 21.37 -14.41
C PRO A 339 -14.19 22.00 -14.52
N PRO A 340 -15.19 21.53 -13.75
CA PRO A 340 -16.49 22.19 -13.67
C PRO A 340 -16.39 23.65 -13.23
N ALA A 341 -17.34 24.47 -13.67
CA ALA A 341 -17.44 25.85 -13.17
C ALA A 341 -17.90 25.87 -11.70
N GLY A 342 -17.39 26.83 -10.92
CA GLY A 342 -17.87 27.09 -9.56
C GLY A 342 -17.44 26.06 -8.50
N LEU A 343 -16.31 25.37 -8.69
CA LEU A 343 -15.77 24.46 -7.69
C LEU A 343 -15.46 25.17 -6.36
N LEU A 344 -15.68 24.45 -5.26
CA LEU A 344 -15.01 24.70 -3.99
C LEU A 344 -13.79 23.79 -3.89
N ASP A 345 -12.65 24.36 -3.52
CA ASP A 345 -11.43 23.60 -3.27
C ASP A 345 -11.57 22.68 -2.03
N TRP A 346 -10.57 21.85 -1.79
CA TRP A 346 -10.55 20.93 -0.67
C TRP A 346 -10.56 21.60 0.72
N GLN A 347 -10.29 22.90 0.79
CA GLN A 347 -10.40 23.71 2.02
C GLN A 347 -11.75 24.43 2.12
N GLY A 348 -12.65 24.25 1.13
CA GLY A 348 -13.97 24.86 1.08
C GLY A 348 -14.01 26.28 0.52
N ARG A 349 -12.92 26.75 -0.11
CA ARG A 349 -12.85 28.10 -0.70
C ARG A 349 -13.23 28.05 -2.17
N ALA A 350 -13.76 29.14 -2.71
CA ALA A 350 -14.01 29.25 -4.14
C ALA A 350 -12.70 29.03 -4.93
N TRP A 351 -12.71 28.05 -5.83
CA TRP A 351 -11.52 27.66 -6.58
C TRP A 351 -11.40 28.46 -7.88
N LYS A 352 -10.16 28.78 -8.27
CA LYS A 352 -9.83 29.39 -9.56
C LYS A 352 -8.75 28.56 -10.26
N PRO A 353 -8.77 28.47 -11.61
CA PRO A 353 -7.72 27.84 -12.37
C PRO A 353 -6.32 28.34 -11.99
N GLY A 354 -5.34 27.44 -11.95
CA GLY A 354 -3.94 27.74 -11.62
C GLY A 354 -3.45 27.15 -10.30
N THR A 355 -4.34 26.59 -9.47
CA THR A 355 -3.99 25.82 -8.26
C THR A 355 -4.74 24.48 -8.25
N PRO A 356 -4.29 23.44 -7.53
CA PRO A 356 -5.08 22.22 -7.38
C PRO A 356 -6.37 22.48 -6.60
N ALA A 357 -7.51 22.05 -7.13
CA ALA A 357 -8.81 22.08 -6.46
C ALA A 357 -8.91 20.97 -5.41
N ALA A 358 -8.52 19.74 -5.75
CA ALA A 358 -8.36 18.67 -4.77
C ALA A 358 -6.92 18.67 -4.22
N HIS A 359 -6.73 18.22 -2.99
CA HIS A 359 -5.38 18.00 -2.49
C HIS A 359 -4.71 16.90 -3.35
N PRO A 360 -3.42 17.01 -3.74
CA PRO A 360 -2.75 15.98 -4.55
C PRO A 360 -2.73 14.58 -3.93
N ASN A 361 -2.84 14.51 -2.61
CA ASN A 361 -2.96 13.28 -1.82
C ASN A 361 -4.39 13.08 -1.28
N SER A 362 -5.42 13.66 -1.89
CA SER A 362 -6.82 13.41 -1.54
C SER A 362 -7.21 11.95 -1.80
N ARG A 363 -8.20 11.47 -1.05
CA ARG A 363 -8.49 10.04 -0.93
C ARG A 363 -9.97 9.74 -1.08
N PHE A 364 -10.27 8.52 -1.46
CA PHE A 364 -11.55 7.88 -1.22
C PHE A 364 -11.34 6.65 -0.33
N THR A 365 -12.27 6.45 0.62
CA THR A 365 -12.35 5.27 1.48
C THR A 365 -13.65 4.55 1.16
N VAL A 366 -13.55 3.30 0.68
CA VAL A 366 -14.71 2.52 0.19
C VAL A 366 -14.51 1.04 0.51
N LEU A 367 -15.60 0.30 0.73
CA LEU A 367 -15.54 -1.14 1.01
C LEU A 367 -15.06 -1.91 -0.23
N ALA A 368 -14.21 -2.93 -0.05
CA ALA A 368 -13.62 -3.65 -1.16
C ALA A 368 -14.66 -4.41 -2.00
N GLN A 369 -15.69 -4.95 -1.34
CA GLN A 369 -16.82 -5.64 -1.97
C GLN A 369 -17.60 -4.79 -3.00
N GLN A 370 -17.46 -3.46 -2.98
CA GLN A 370 -18.09 -2.58 -3.96
C GLN A 370 -17.32 -2.49 -5.28
N CYS A 371 -16.09 -3.02 -5.35
CA CYS A 371 -15.31 -3.03 -6.58
C CYS A 371 -15.97 -3.98 -7.60
N PRO A 372 -16.32 -3.51 -8.81
CA PRO A 372 -16.96 -4.36 -9.82
C PRO A 372 -16.12 -5.57 -10.23
N SER A 373 -14.80 -5.48 -10.09
CA SER A 373 -13.86 -6.57 -10.37
C SER A 373 -13.37 -7.31 -9.12
N ILE A 374 -14.02 -7.16 -7.95
CA ILE A 374 -13.62 -7.91 -6.76
C ILE A 374 -13.65 -9.42 -7.04
N ALA A 375 -12.58 -10.14 -6.69
CA ALA A 375 -12.49 -11.56 -6.88
C ALA A 375 -13.52 -12.28 -5.98
N PRO A 376 -14.27 -13.28 -6.45
CA PRO A 376 -15.24 -13.99 -5.60
C PRO A 376 -14.62 -14.62 -4.34
N ASN A 377 -13.33 -14.97 -4.40
CA ASN A 377 -12.56 -15.57 -3.32
C ASN A 377 -11.61 -14.58 -2.60
N TRP A 378 -11.87 -13.27 -2.66
CA TRP A 378 -11.01 -12.27 -2.01
C TRP A 378 -10.95 -12.39 -0.47
N GLU A 379 -11.97 -12.98 0.15
CA GLU A 379 -12.00 -13.31 1.59
C GLU A 379 -11.75 -14.80 1.88
N ASP A 380 -11.17 -15.57 0.96
CA ASP A 380 -10.80 -16.97 1.25
C ASP A 380 -9.80 -17.01 2.43
N PRO A 381 -10.12 -17.71 3.54
CA PRO A 381 -9.24 -17.77 4.71
C PRO A 381 -7.90 -18.46 4.44
N HIS A 382 -7.80 -19.28 3.39
CA HIS A 382 -6.53 -19.89 2.97
C HIS A 382 -5.72 -18.97 2.04
N GLY A 383 -6.33 -17.93 1.49
CA GLY A 383 -5.71 -17.06 0.50
C GLY A 383 -5.51 -17.71 -0.87
N VAL A 384 -5.11 -16.88 -1.83
CA VAL A 384 -4.95 -17.27 -3.24
C VAL A 384 -3.52 -17.73 -3.54
N PRO A 385 -3.32 -18.75 -4.40
CA PRO A 385 -1.99 -19.25 -4.74
C PRO A 385 -1.24 -18.28 -5.66
N ILE A 386 -0.11 -17.74 -5.20
CA ILE A 386 0.70 -16.79 -5.98
C ILE A 386 1.58 -17.55 -6.98
N SER A 387 1.39 -17.25 -8.26
CA SER A 387 2.16 -17.84 -9.37
C SER A 387 3.21 -16.88 -9.93
N GLY A 388 3.05 -15.58 -9.69
CA GLY A 388 4.02 -14.55 -10.09
C GLY A 388 4.11 -13.38 -9.11
N LEU A 389 5.29 -12.79 -9.03
CA LEU A 389 5.57 -11.56 -8.29
C LEU A 389 6.04 -10.48 -9.25
N ILE A 390 5.59 -9.24 -9.07
CA ILE A 390 5.95 -8.12 -9.93
C ILE A 390 6.57 -7.01 -9.09
N PHE A 391 7.75 -6.54 -9.45
CA PHE A 391 8.37 -5.34 -8.91
C PHE A 391 8.32 -4.21 -9.95
N GLY A 392 7.46 -3.23 -9.73
CA GLY A 392 7.26 -2.11 -10.65
C GLY A 392 7.92 -0.81 -10.19
N SER A 393 8.43 -0.04 -11.15
CA SER A 393 9.12 1.24 -10.89
C SER A 393 8.54 2.37 -11.73
N ARG A 394 8.63 3.61 -11.26
CA ARG A 394 8.43 4.81 -12.10
C ARG A 394 9.79 5.34 -12.53
N ARG A 395 10.21 5.00 -13.75
CA ARG A 395 11.51 5.40 -14.31
C ARG A 395 11.34 5.87 -15.75
N SER A 396 11.88 7.03 -16.08
CA SER A 396 11.89 7.56 -17.45
C SER A 396 12.90 6.85 -18.35
N ALA A 397 14.00 6.33 -17.79
CA ALA A 397 15.08 5.64 -18.48
C ALA A 397 15.53 4.35 -17.76
N VAL A 398 16.51 3.63 -18.33
CA VAL A 398 17.15 2.40 -17.82
C VAL A 398 16.26 1.15 -17.81
N ILE A 399 15.14 1.19 -17.08
CA ILE A 399 14.31 0.00 -16.85
C ILE A 399 13.39 -0.23 -18.06
N PRO A 400 13.47 -1.40 -18.73
CA PRO A 400 12.59 -1.71 -19.86
C PRO A 400 11.16 -2.00 -19.39
N LEU A 401 10.23 -2.06 -20.35
CA LEU A 401 8.79 -2.26 -20.10
C LEU A 401 8.50 -3.45 -19.19
N VAL A 402 9.09 -4.61 -19.51
CA VAL A 402 8.95 -5.84 -18.72
C VAL A 402 10.15 -6.77 -18.93
N PHE A 403 10.54 -7.48 -17.88
CA PHE A 403 11.44 -8.63 -17.95
C PHE A 403 11.20 -9.61 -16.80
N GLU A 404 11.52 -10.88 -17.02
CA GLU A 404 11.48 -11.97 -16.04
C GLU A 404 12.86 -12.20 -15.44
N ALA A 405 12.93 -12.38 -14.12
CA ALA A 405 14.15 -12.78 -13.42
C ALA A 405 14.57 -14.22 -13.79
N PHE A 406 15.84 -14.54 -13.57
CA PHE A 406 16.39 -15.87 -13.86
C PHE A 406 15.89 -16.93 -12.88
N ASP A 407 15.83 -16.54 -11.62
CA ASP A 407 15.45 -17.37 -10.49
C ASP A 407 14.99 -16.48 -9.33
N TRP A 408 14.61 -17.11 -8.21
CA TRP A 408 14.17 -16.39 -7.01
C TRP A 408 15.24 -15.44 -6.47
N THR A 409 16.49 -15.89 -6.35
CA THR A 409 17.60 -15.07 -5.80
C THR A 409 17.86 -13.85 -6.66
N HIS A 410 17.86 -14.00 -7.99
CA HIS A 410 17.96 -12.89 -8.91
C HIS A 410 16.76 -11.94 -8.76
N GLY A 411 15.54 -12.48 -8.65
CA GLY A 411 14.35 -11.66 -8.42
C GLY A 411 14.36 -10.88 -7.10
N VAL A 412 14.90 -11.46 -6.02
CA VAL A 412 15.11 -10.75 -4.75
C VAL A 412 16.12 -9.62 -4.91
N PHE A 413 17.24 -9.85 -5.61
CA PHE A 413 18.19 -8.78 -5.97
C PHE A 413 17.52 -7.65 -6.77
N LEU A 414 16.71 -7.99 -7.78
CA LEU A 414 16.00 -7.00 -8.59
C LEU A 414 14.98 -6.20 -7.76
N GLY A 415 14.34 -6.85 -6.79
CA GLY A 415 13.47 -6.21 -5.81
C GLY A 415 14.25 -5.26 -4.88
N SER A 416 15.41 -5.68 -4.36
CA SER A 416 16.23 -4.87 -3.45
C SER A 416 16.90 -3.69 -4.17
N ALA A 417 17.18 -3.83 -5.46
CA ALA A 417 17.75 -2.79 -6.30
C ALA A 417 16.72 -1.73 -6.75
N MET A 418 15.44 -1.93 -6.45
CA MET A 418 14.36 -1.09 -6.99
C MET A 418 14.55 0.39 -6.65
N SER A 419 14.29 1.24 -7.65
CA SER A 419 14.33 2.69 -7.53
C SER A 419 13.18 3.34 -8.28
N THR A 420 12.80 4.55 -7.87
CA THR A 420 11.67 5.28 -8.43
C THR A 420 11.99 6.77 -8.50
N GLU A 421 11.49 7.44 -9.53
CA GLU A 421 11.54 8.89 -9.63
C GLU A 421 10.52 9.53 -8.70
N THR A 422 10.97 10.47 -7.88
CA THR A 422 10.11 11.23 -6.99
C THR A 422 9.16 12.10 -7.80
N THR A 423 7.91 12.13 -7.38
CA THR A 423 6.96 13.16 -7.77
C THR A 423 7.15 14.39 -6.87
N ALA A 424 6.70 15.57 -7.30
CA ALA A 424 6.73 16.79 -6.47
C ALA A 424 6.12 16.58 -5.07
N ALA A 425 5.16 15.65 -4.94
CA ALA A 425 4.51 15.29 -3.68
C ALA A 425 5.39 14.56 -2.64
N ILE A 426 6.55 14.00 -3.02
CA ILE A 426 7.40 13.20 -2.11
C ILE A 426 8.61 13.99 -1.62
N THR A 427 9.26 14.79 -2.47
CA THR A 427 10.52 15.49 -2.12
C THR A 427 10.53 16.98 -2.47
N GLY A 428 9.43 17.53 -2.98
CA GLY A 428 9.39 18.91 -3.49
C GLY A 428 10.15 19.11 -4.81
N GLN A 429 10.90 18.11 -5.29
CA GLN A 429 11.60 18.10 -6.56
C GLN A 429 11.15 16.90 -7.42
N VAL A 430 10.79 17.17 -8.67
CA VAL A 430 10.37 16.13 -9.64
C VAL A 430 11.61 15.51 -10.27
N GLY A 431 11.65 14.17 -10.36
CA GLY A 431 12.64 13.45 -11.15
C GLY A 431 13.90 12.99 -10.40
N VAL A 432 13.98 13.21 -9.09
CA VAL A 432 15.08 12.64 -8.28
C VAL A 432 14.85 11.13 -8.13
N VAL A 433 15.85 10.33 -8.49
CA VAL A 433 15.76 8.87 -8.33
C VAL A 433 16.04 8.53 -6.86
N ARG A 434 15.07 7.93 -6.17
CA ARG A 434 15.20 7.41 -4.81
C ARG A 434 15.14 5.88 -4.84
N ARG A 435 15.94 5.21 -4.01
CA ARG A 435 15.80 3.76 -3.78
C ARG A 435 14.48 3.48 -3.07
N ASP A 436 13.78 2.43 -3.47
CA ASP A 436 12.57 1.96 -2.79
C ASP A 436 12.50 0.43 -2.89
N PRO A 437 13.44 -0.29 -2.26
CA PRO A 437 13.50 -1.75 -2.29
C PRO A 437 12.15 -2.38 -1.94
N MET A 438 11.66 -3.27 -2.81
CA MET A 438 10.36 -3.94 -2.68
C MET A 438 9.15 -3.01 -2.41
N ALA A 439 9.27 -1.70 -2.68
CA ALA A 439 8.30 -0.66 -2.31
C ALA A 439 8.05 -0.58 -0.80
N MET A 440 9.01 -1.04 0.01
CA MET A 440 8.92 -1.20 1.45
C MET A 440 9.77 -0.18 2.21
N LEU A 441 10.46 0.75 1.54
CA LEU A 441 11.39 1.68 2.21
C LEU A 441 10.76 2.43 3.40
N PRO A 442 9.54 3.01 3.31
CA PRO A 442 8.94 3.71 4.44
C PRO A 442 8.11 2.79 5.38
N PHE A 443 8.18 1.47 5.19
CA PHE A 443 7.27 0.49 5.78
C PHE A 443 7.93 -0.73 6.43
N CYS A 444 9.22 -1.00 6.17
CA CYS A 444 9.91 -2.12 6.80
C CYS A 444 10.10 -1.88 8.30
N GLY A 445 9.58 -2.78 9.14
CA GLY A 445 9.58 -2.62 10.59
C GLY A 445 10.90 -2.98 11.29
N TYR A 446 11.94 -3.31 10.54
CA TYR A 446 13.25 -3.73 11.04
C TYR A 446 14.35 -3.50 9.98
N ASN A 447 15.58 -3.90 10.28
CA ASN A 447 16.73 -3.72 9.39
C ASN A 447 16.50 -4.37 8.02
N MET A 448 16.66 -3.58 6.96
CA MET A 448 16.33 -4.02 5.61
C MET A 448 17.32 -5.06 5.04
N GLY A 449 18.57 -5.12 5.54
CA GLY A 449 19.51 -6.20 5.20
C GLY A 449 18.99 -7.56 5.68
N ASP A 450 18.47 -7.61 6.91
CA ASP A 450 17.82 -8.81 7.46
C ASP A 450 16.52 -9.13 6.68
N TYR A 451 15.80 -8.11 6.21
CA TYR A 451 14.58 -8.29 5.40
C TYR A 451 14.89 -8.94 4.06
N PHE A 452 16.00 -8.56 3.43
CA PHE A 452 16.46 -9.23 2.21
C PHE A 452 16.86 -10.68 2.48
N ALA A 453 17.54 -10.96 3.61
CA ALA A 453 17.85 -12.32 4.02
C ALA A 453 16.59 -13.16 4.23
N HIS A 454 15.53 -12.57 4.80
CA HIS A 454 14.24 -13.22 5.01
C HIS A 454 13.52 -13.58 3.69
N TRP A 455 13.59 -12.70 2.70
CA TRP A 455 13.12 -12.99 1.34
C TRP A 455 13.87 -14.17 0.70
N LEU A 456 15.19 -14.23 0.84
CA LEU A 456 16.01 -15.35 0.34
C LEU A 456 15.65 -16.68 1.06
N ALA A 457 15.52 -16.64 2.38
CA ALA A 457 15.13 -17.80 3.20
C ALA A 457 13.68 -18.26 2.95
N THR A 458 12.83 -17.38 2.45
CA THR A 458 11.50 -17.77 2.00
C THR A 458 11.57 -18.58 0.72
N GLY A 459 12.36 -18.13 -0.27
CA GLY A 459 12.53 -18.86 -1.55
C GLY A 459 13.01 -20.30 -1.38
N SER A 460 13.90 -20.57 -0.42
CA SER A 460 14.40 -21.93 -0.17
C SER A 460 13.35 -22.89 0.43
N ARG A 461 12.22 -22.37 0.93
CA ARG A 461 11.12 -23.16 1.51
C ARG A 461 9.94 -23.36 0.57
N VAL A 462 9.85 -22.60 -0.53
CA VAL A 462 8.74 -22.72 -1.48
C VAL A 462 9.01 -23.90 -2.42
N ALA A 463 8.06 -24.83 -2.54
CA ALA A 463 8.19 -26.00 -3.42
C ALA A 463 8.14 -25.62 -4.91
N ARG A 464 7.36 -24.59 -5.25
CA ARG A 464 7.26 -24.02 -6.60
C ARG A 464 7.36 -22.49 -6.51
N ALA A 465 8.56 -21.97 -6.65
CA ALA A 465 8.80 -20.53 -6.56
C ALA A 465 8.00 -19.78 -7.63
N PRO A 466 7.21 -18.75 -7.26
CA PRO A 466 6.60 -17.85 -8.22
C PRO A 466 7.64 -17.25 -9.16
N LYS A 467 7.30 -17.05 -10.43
CA LYS A 467 8.15 -16.27 -11.34
C LYS A 467 8.20 -14.81 -10.88
N ILE A 468 9.37 -14.19 -10.93
CA ILE A 468 9.53 -12.79 -10.54
C ILE A 468 9.73 -11.94 -11.78
N PHE A 469 8.99 -10.85 -11.89
CA PHE A 469 9.04 -9.93 -13.01
C PHE A 469 9.36 -8.52 -12.54
N ARG A 470 9.98 -7.74 -13.43
CA ARG A 470 10.20 -6.31 -13.27
C ARG A 470 9.44 -5.58 -14.36
N VAL A 471 8.80 -4.46 -14.01
CA VAL A 471 8.03 -3.64 -14.95
C VAL A 471 8.32 -2.15 -14.82
N ASN A 472 8.17 -1.44 -15.93
CA ASN A 472 8.23 0.02 -15.97
C ASN A 472 7.25 0.58 -17.00
N TRP A 473 6.11 1.09 -16.52
CA TRP A 473 5.09 1.72 -17.37
C TRP A 473 5.47 3.13 -17.84
N PHE A 474 6.52 3.70 -17.25
CA PHE A 474 6.77 5.14 -17.27
C PHE A 474 7.99 5.53 -18.12
N ARG A 475 8.59 4.57 -18.83
CA ARG A 475 9.71 4.83 -19.72
C ARG A 475 9.31 5.86 -20.78
N ARG A 476 10.18 6.83 -21.02
CA ARG A 476 9.99 7.89 -22.01
C ARG A 476 11.01 7.74 -23.13
N GLY A 477 10.58 8.09 -24.34
CA GLY A 477 11.49 8.22 -25.47
C GLY A 477 12.23 9.54 -25.45
N THR A 478 13.12 9.71 -26.42
CA THR A 478 13.88 10.97 -26.62
C THR A 478 12.97 12.19 -26.88
N ASP A 479 11.74 11.97 -27.36
CA ASP A 479 10.71 13.00 -27.53
C ASP A 479 9.98 13.38 -26.23
N GLY A 480 10.39 12.80 -25.10
CA GLY A 480 9.81 13.02 -23.79
C GLY A 480 8.44 12.36 -23.59
N LYS A 481 7.91 11.60 -24.55
CA LYS A 481 6.59 10.94 -24.44
C LYS A 481 6.73 9.52 -23.91
N PHE A 482 5.70 9.03 -23.22
CA PHE A 482 5.65 7.64 -22.74
C PHE A 482 5.71 6.64 -23.90
N LEU A 483 6.60 5.67 -23.81
CA LEU A 483 6.77 4.63 -24.84
C LEU A 483 5.63 3.60 -24.81
N TRP A 484 4.97 3.45 -23.67
CA TRP A 484 3.86 2.52 -23.47
C TRP A 484 2.57 3.27 -23.06
N PRO A 485 1.38 2.91 -23.60
CA PRO A 485 0.13 3.58 -23.27
C PRO A 485 -0.32 3.42 -21.81
N GLY A 486 0.02 2.31 -21.16
CA GLY A 486 -0.31 2.07 -19.75
C GLY A 486 -1.77 1.69 -19.50
N PHE A 487 -2.23 1.83 -18.25
CA PHE A 487 -3.62 1.59 -17.83
C PHE A 487 -4.15 0.22 -18.29
N GLY A 488 -5.28 0.19 -19.01
CA GLY A 488 -5.90 -1.04 -19.52
C GLY A 488 -4.96 -1.88 -20.39
N ASP A 489 -4.05 -1.23 -21.14
CA ASP A 489 -3.11 -1.94 -22.00
C ASP A 489 -2.03 -2.68 -21.22
N ASN A 490 -1.83 -2.39 -19.92
CA ASN A 490 -0.97 -3.23 -19.08
C ASN A 490 -1.47 -4.68 -18.99
N MET A 491 -2.74 -4.97 -19.35
CA MET A 491 -3.18 -6.35 -19.52
C MET A 491 -2.39 -7.13 -20.57
N ARG A 492 -1.84 -6.48 -21.60
CA ARG A 492 -1.00 -7.15 -22.62
C ARG A 492 0.30 -7.68 -22.01
N VAL A 493 0.86 -6.93 -21.06
CA VAL A 493 2.05 -7.34 -20.31
C VAL A 493 1.71 -8.42 -19.28
N LEU A 494 0.55 -8.33 -18.61
CA LEU A 494 0.08 -9.39 -17.71
C LEU A 494 -0.22 -10.70 -18.47
N LYS A 495 -0.81 -10.62 -19.66
CA LYS A 495 -1.00 -11.76 -20.58
C LYS A 495 0.33 -12.46 -20.84
N TRP A 496 1.37 -11.71 -21.24
CA TRP A 496 2.70 -12.28 -21.45
C TRP A 496 3.25 -12.95 -20.18
N MET A 497 3.10 -12.33 -19.00
CA MET A 497 3.53 -12.96 -17.74
C MET A 497 2.81 -14.27 -17.43
N VAL A 498 1.49 -14.32 -17.63
CA VAL A 498 0.68 -15.53 -17.44
C VAL A 498 1.11 -16.62 -18.43
N GLU A 499 1.32 -16.27 -19.69
CA GLU A 499 1.84 -17.20 -20.69
C GLU A 499 3.26 -17.69 -20.35
N ARG A 500 4.12 -16.84 -19.74
CA ARG A 500 5.42 -17.26 -19.22
C ARG A 500 5.29 -18.25 -18.07
N ILE A 501 4.38 -18.00 -17.12
CA ILE A 501 4.10 -18.88 -15.98
C ILE A 501 3.67 -20.27 -16.44
N HIS A 502 2.81 -20.35 -17.46
CA HIS A 502 2.30 -21.62 -17.99
C HIS A 502 3.18 -22.23 -19.10
N GLY A 503 4.30 -21.60 -19.46
CA GLY A 503 5.26 -22.12 -20.44
C GLY A 503 4.88 -21.93 -21.92
N GLY A 504 3.88 -21.08 -22.20
CA GLY A 504 3.40 -20.74 -23.54
C GLY A 504 4.22 -19.66 -24.25
N ALA A 505 4.70 -18.64 -23.54
CA ALA A 505 5.49 -17.55 -24.15
C ALA A 505 6.99 -17.91 -24.20
N ARG A 506 7.43 -18.66 -25.21
CA ARG A 506 8.84 -19.10 -25.32
C ARG A 506 9.76 -18.15 -26.07
N ASP A 507 9.19 -17.22 -26.84
CA ASP A 507 9.93 -16.23 -27.63
C ASP A 507 10.43 -15.09 -26.72
N VAL A 508 11.59 -15.32 -26.10
CA VAL A 508 12.24 -14.37 -25.19
C VAL A 508 13.70 -14.17 -25.57
N ARG A 509 14.19 -12.95 -25.36
CA ARG A 509 15.61 -12.61 -25.48
C ARG A 509 16.24 -12.61 -24.09
N GLU A 510 17.26 -13.44 -23.90
CA GLU A 510 18.10 -13.39 -22.71
C GLU A 510 19.02 -12.16 -22.76
N THR A 511 19.12 -11.47 -21.62
CA THR A 511 19.96 -10.29 -21.42
C THR A 511 20.59 -10.36 -20.03
N PRO A 512 21.62 -9.55 -19.69
CA PRO A 512 22.23 -9.57 -18.36
C PRO A 512 21.26 -9.33 -17.19
N ILE A 513 20.10 -8.72 -17.43
CA ILE A 513 19.09 -8.40 -16.41
C ILE A 513 17.94 -9.42 -16.35
N GLY A 514 17.90 -10.42 -17.23
CA GLY A 514 16.82 -11.41 -17.29
C GLY A 514 16.29 -11.66 -18.69
N PHE A 515 15.12 -12.30 -18.76
CA PHE A 515 14.43 -12.63 -20.00
C PHE A 515 13.43 -11.54 -20.39
N LEU A 516 13.62 -10.94 -21.56
CA LEU A 516 12.71 -9.95 -22.12
C LEU A 516 11.83 -10.58 -23.21
N PRO A 517 10.57 -10.13 -23.39
CA PRO A 517 9.84 -10.48 -24.61
C PRO A 517 10.57 -9.94 -25.84
N THR A 518 10.48 -10.65 -26.94
CA THR A 518 10.67 -10.04 -28.26
C THR A 518 9.48 -9.11 -28.55
N PRO A 519 9.61 -8.12 -29.45
CA PRO A 519 8.47 -7.28 -29.85
C PRO A 519 7.26 -8.09 -30.35
N SER A 520 7.49 -9.22 -31.03
CA SER A 520 6.45 -10.14 -31.51
C SER A 520 5.74 -10.92 -30.41
N ALA A 521 6.37 -11.10 -29.25
CA ALA A 521 5.78 -11.81 -28.11
C ALA A 521 4.75 -10.97 -27.34
N LEU A 522 4.67 -9.66 -27.58
CA LEU A 522 3.65 -8.81 -26.98
C LEU A 522 2.50 -8.55 -27.97
N ASP A 523 1.30 -8.84 -27.50
CA ASP A 523 0.08 -8.50 -28.23
C ASP A 523 -0.07 -6.98 -28.30
N THR A 524 0.09 -6.40 -29.48
CA THR A 524 -0.10 -4.97 -29.77
C THR A 524 -1.31 -4.71 -30.66
N SER A 525 -2.18 -5.71 -30.88
CA SER A 525 -3.31 -5.57 -31.80
C SER A 525 -4.25 -4.45 -31.34
N GLY A 526 -4.55 -3.51 -32.24
CA GLY A 526 -5.41 -2.36 -31.95
C GLY A 526 -4.72 -1.19 -31.22
N LEU A 527 -3.41 -1.26 -30.99
CA LEU A 527 -2.63 -0.12 -30.48
C LEU A 527 -2.09 0.74 -31.62
N GLU A 528 -2.19 2.06 -31.48
CA GLU A 528 -1.44 3.03 -32.29
C GLU A 528 0.03 3.11 -31.80
N LEU A 529 0.73 1.97 -31.81
CA LEU A 529 2.10 1.84 -31.34
C LEU A 529 3.02 1.43 -32.48
N ARG A 530 3.95 2.32 -32.86
CA ARG A 530 4.96 2.01 -33.88
C ARG A 530 5.91 0.92 -33.37
N PRO A 531 6.32 -0.06 -34.21
CA PRO A 531 7.25 -1.13 -33.82
C PRO A 531 8.53 -0.62 -33.16
N SER A 532 9.16 0.41 -33.73
CA SER A 532 10.37 1.03 -33.17
C SER A 532 10.20 1.58 -31.76
N ARG A 533 8.98 2.02 -31.40
CA ARG A 533 8.67 2.52 -30.07
C ARG A 533 8.57 1.39 -29.04
N LEU A 534 8.07 0.23 -29.46
CA LEU A 534 8.07 -0.96 -28.62
C LEU A 534 9.49 -1.51 -28.44
N GLU A 535 10.30 -1.52 -29.50
CA GLU A 535 11.72 -1.87 -29.42
C GLU A 535 12.46 -0.97 -28.43
N GLU A 536 12.22 0.34 -28.49
CA GLU A 536 12.77 1.31 -27.53
C GLU A 536 12.27 1.04 -26.10
N ALA A 537 10.98 0.69 -25.92
CA ALA A 537 10.43 0.34 -24.61
C ALA A 537 11.13 -0.88 -24.00
N LEU A 538 11.52 -1.85 -24.83
CA LEU A 538 12.20 -3.09 -24.47
C LEU A 538 13.74 -3.02 -24.56
N HIS A 539 14.30 -1.84 -24.88
CA HIS A 539 15.73 -1.69 -25.07
C HIS A 539 16.51 -1.80 -23.76
N VAL A 540 17.68 -2.43 -23.78
CA VAL A 540 18.57 -2.55 -22.62
C VAL A 540 19.89 -1.89 -23.00
N ASP A 541 20.12 -0.69 -22.47
CA ASP A 541 21.36 0.05 -22.70
C ASP A 541 22.40 -0.32 -21.62
N GLY A 542 23.54 -0.85 -22.05
CA GLY A 542 24.55 -1.35 -21.11
C GLY A 542 25.18 -0.26 -20.24
N GLN A 543 25.36 0.95 -20.76
CA GLN A 543 25.99 2.05 -20.01
C GLN A 543 25.02 2.62 -18.97
N GLU A 544 23.74 2.80 -19.35
CA GLU A 544 22.68 3.19 -18.42
C GLU A 544 22.56 2.19 -17.25
N TRP A 545 22.65 0.90 -17.54
CA TRP A 545 22.58 -0.14 -16.53
C TRP A 545 23.82 -0.19 -15.64
N LEU A 546 25.04 -0.10 -16.19
CA LEU A 546 26.26 -0.05 -15.39
C LEU A 546 26.22 1.12 -14.40
N HIS A 547 25.80 2.31 -14.84
CA HIS A 547 25.63 3.47 -13.95
C HIS A 547 24.61 3.19 -12.84
N ALA A 548 23.41 2.70 -13.19
CA ALA A 548 22.35 2.41 -12.22
C ALA A 548 22.72 1.30 -11.21
N LEU A 549 23.57 0.35 -11.62
CA LEU A 549 24.13 -0.70 -10.78
C LEU A 549 25.22 -0.14 -9.86
N SER A 550 26.09 0.75 -10.33
CA SER A 550 27.12 1.41 -9.49
C SER A 550 26.52 2.17 -8.32
N ASP A 551 25.40 2.85 -8.54
CA ASP A 551 24.62 3.53 -7.49
C ASP A 551 24.09 2.60 -6.38
N LEU A 552 24.21 1.27 -6.52
CA LEU A 552 23.86 0.32 -5.47
C LEU A 552 24.97 0.13 -4.44
N ASP A 553 26.22 0.50 -4.75
CA ASP A 553 27.34 0.35 -3.81
C ASP A 553 27.13 1.24 -2.57
N ASP A 554 26.76 2.50 -2.78
CA ASP A 554 26.45 3.44 -1.69
C ASP A 554 25.19 3.03 -0.91
N PHE A 555 24.18 2.49 -1.60
CA PHE A 555 22.96 2.03 -0.95
C PHE A 555 23.21 0.79 -0.09
N TYR A 556 23.85 -0.22 -0.64
CA TYR A 556 24.15 -1.46 0.08
C TYR A 556 25.23 -1.27 1.15
N GLY A 557 26.19 -0.36 0.93
CA GLY A 557 27.22 -0.02 1.90
C GLY A 557 26.67 0.44 3.25
N GLN A 558 25.49 1.05 3.29
CA GLN A 558 24.82 1.49 4.53
C GLN A 558 24.46 0.32 5.47
N PHE A 559 24.26 -0.88 4.94
CA PHE A 559 23.92 -2.07 5.75
C PHE A 559 25.16 -2.87 6.20
N GLY A 560 26.36 -2.52 5.71
CA GLY A 560 27.60 -3.20 6.07
C GLY A 560 27.54 -4.72 5.84
N SER A 561 27.92 -5.49 6.86
CA SER A 561 27.92 -6.96 6.80
C SER A 561 26.53 -7.60 6.79
N ARG A 562 25.45 -6.82 6.99
CA ARG A 562 24.07 -7.34 6.94
C ARG A 562 23.53 -7.49 5.51
N VAL A 563 24.22 -6.98 4.49
CA VAL A 563 23.86 -7.28 3.09
C VAL A 563 24.06 -8.77 2.84
N PRO A 564 23.03 -9.51 2.41
CA PRO A 564 23.19 -10.93 2.12
C PRO A 564 24.19 -11.14 0.98
N GLU A 565 25.14 -12.05 1.18
CA GLU A 565 26.15 -12.42 0.19
C GLU A 565 25.56 -12.81 -1.18
N PRO A 566 24.42 -13.53 -1.28
CA PRO A 566 23.78 -13.79 -2.57
C PRO A 566 23.36 -12.52 -3.35
N ILE A 567 22.98 -11.45 -2.66
CA ILE A 567 22.58 -10.17 -3.31
C ILE A 567 23.80 -9.43 -3.80
N ALA A 568 24.85 -9.35 -2.98
CA ALA A 568 26.13 -8.76 -3.39
C ALA A 568 26.71 -9.49 -4.60
N ARG A 569 26.64 -10.83 -4.61
CA ARG A 569 27.07 -11.65 -5.75
C ARG A 569 26.26 -11.36 -7.02
N LYS A 570 24.92 -11.26 -6.91
CA LYS A 570 24.06 -10.94 -8.06
C LYS A 570 24.33 -9.55 -8.63
N LEU A 571 24.69 -8.58 -7.80
CA LEU A 571 25.15 -7.26 -8.26
C LEU A 571 26.41 -7.40 -9.14
N THR A 572 27.44 -8.09 -8.65
CA THR A 572 28.68 -8.31 -9.39
C THR A 572 28.47 -9.11 -10.68
N GLU A 573 27.67 -10.18 -10.63
CA GLU A 573 27.34 -11.00 -11.81
C GLU A 573 26.63 -10.17 -12.89
N THR A 574 25.66 -9.34 -12.49
CA THR A 574 24.90 -8.48 -13.42
C THR A 574 25.82 -7.44 -14.08
N ARG A 575 26.73 -6.81 -13.32
CA ARG A 575 27.73 -5.86 -13.88
C ARG A 575 28.65 -6.53 -14.90
N ARG A 576 29.17 -7.72 -14.57
CA ARG A 576 30.00 -8.51 -15.49
C ARG A 576 29.27 -8.84 -16.79
N GLY A 577 27.97 -9.12 -16.72
CA GLY A 577 27.13 -9.36 -17.90
C GLY A 577 27.06 -8.16 -18.86
N PHE A 578 27.30 -6.93 -18.37
CA PHE A 578 27.41 -5.72 -19.18
C PHE A 578 28.86 -5.32 -19.52
N GLY A 579 29.86 -6.13 -19.13
CA GLY A 579 31.27 -5.87 -19.39
C GLY A 579 31.96 -4.90 -18.42
N GLY A 580 31.35 -4.65 -17.26
CA GLY A 580 31.93 -3.81 -16.18
C GLY A 580 32.34 -4.56 -14.94
#